data_AF-A0A9P1GAW5-F1
#
_entry.id   AF-A0A9P1GAW5-F1
#
_cell.length_a   1.000
_cell.length_b   1.000
_cell.length_c   1.000
_cell.angle_alpha   90.00
_cell.angle_beta   90.00
_cell.angle_gamma   90.00
#
_symmetry.space_group_name_H-M   'P 1'
#
loop_
_entity.id
_entity.type
_entity.pdbx_description
1 polymer ?
#
loop_
_entity_poly.entity_id
_entity_poly.type
_entity_poly.pdbx_seq_one_letter_code
_entity_poly.pdbx_strand_id
1 'polypeptide(L)'
;MKQVLAVGLALLPALSLKVPSSLLDEGEGECFSHSCGKGYIPKFDHDTRRGDSDVQCCQPTCELYTCSGNFVANEAYKGNIGRTNEQCCDQTCSAVKCPEGKKVPADLKKSPGKTEKECCKDTCNDFLCKPFTVPIGANQHEVYPDGEAQSFCCEPTCQAYTCDVAKNLTLDPAKATLTKVSDETCCTPTCGSVTCPAGFKIHPSKVNMDAKKTDCCEPLCSSHTCSAGWVADVTKVAAVGNTDEVCCQRTCEVFQCSSGWAKNSVAAKNIGVDDPTCCLPECSQYQPKCEGDYAPNPDANKTVGQTADVCCKKTCSLYACSDGSINIPDAKSVVASTNGECCEDARCPTFRKKTEVKDGCNHLGKDECENNYMKLKNTATNKTDSLACKWADFGFCQVNALEPANCAE
;
A
#
# COMPACT_ATOMS: atom_id res chain seq x y z
N MET A 1 -28.44 -30.65 -70.07
CA MET A 1 -27.81 -31.95 -70.44
C MET A 1 -28.18 -32.92 -69.33
N LYS A 2 -28.96 -34.00 -69.45
CA LYS A 2 -29.26 -34.94 -70.54
C LYS A 2 -30.78 -35.22 -70.58
N GLN A 3 -31.34 -35.24 -71.80
CA GLN A 3 -32.61 -35.86 -72.16
C GLN A 3 -32.40 -37.37 -72.34
N VAL A 4 -33.40 -38.20 -72.01
CA VAL A 4 -33.59 -39.52 -72.63
C VAL A 4 -35.08 -39.68 -72.93
N LEU A 5 -35.38 -39.85 -74.23
CA LEU A 5 -36.64 -40.26 -74.83
C LEU A 5 -36.95 -41.73 -74.51
N ALA A 6 -38.23 -42.08 -74.40
CA ALA A 6 -38.72 -43.40 -74.79
C ALA A 6 -40.12 -43.26 -75.43
N VAL A 7 -40.22 -43.80 -76.65
CA VAL A 7 -41.40 -43.85 -77.54
C VAL A 7 -41.73 -45.33 -77.78
N GLY A 8 -43.02 -45.63 -77.97
CA GLY A 8 -43.54 -46.89 -78.54
C GLY A 8 -44.00 -47.89 -77.47
N LEU A 9 -45.08 -48.67 -77.63
CA LEU A 9 -45.63 -49.24 -78.85
C LEU A 9 -47.06 -49.76 -78.58
N ALA A 10 -47.95 -49.66 -79.56
CA ALA A 10 -49.32 -50.13 -79.54
C ALA A 10 -49.46 -51.61 -79.95
N LEU A 11 -50.47 -52.32 -79.41
CA LEU A 11 -51.16 -53.51 -79.96
C LEU A 11 -52.37 -53.78 -79.05
N LEU A 12 -53.61 -53.42 -79.42
CA LEU A 12 -54.61 -54.12 -80.27
C LEU A 12 -55.68 -54.87 -79.41
N PRO A 13 -56.88 -55.18 -79.96
CA PRO A 13 -58.16 -54.76 -79.38
C PRO A 13 -59.04 -55.94 -78.92
N ALA A 14 -60.09 -55.65 -78.15
CA ALA A 14 -61.29 -56.50 -78.13
C ALA A 14 -62.51 -55.65 -77.78
N LEU A 15 -63.25 -55.29 -78.82
CA LEU A 15 -64.66 -54.91 -78.72
C LEU A 15 -65.43 -56.11 -78.13
N SER A 16 -65.93 -55.95 -76.90
CA SER A 16 -67.03 -56.76 -76.38
C SER A 16 -68.24 -55.87 -76.24
N LEU A 17 -69.15 -55.99 -77.21
CA LEU A 17 -70.53 -55.52 -77.08
C LEU A 17 -71.16 -56.24 -75.89
N LYS A 18 -71.67 -55.50 -74.89
CA LYS A 18 -72.97 -55.80 -74.28
C LYS A 18 -73.44 -54.76 -73.25
N VAL A 19 -74.63 -54.26 -73.58
CA VAL A 19 -75.71 -53.69 -72.74
C VAL A 19 -75.47 -52.27 -72.19
N PRO A 20 -76.34 -51.30 -72.55
CA PRO A 20 -76.40 -50.01 -71.87
C PRO A 20 -77.02 -50.22 -70.47
N SER A 21 -76.21 -50.09 -69.42
CA SER A 21 -76.69 -50.06 -68.02
C SER A 21 -77.34 -48.74 -67.62
N SER A 22 -77.66 -47.86 -68.56
CA SER A 22 -78.29 -46.56 -68.29
C SER A 22 -79.76 -46.66 -67.82
N LEU A 23 -80.23 -47.82 -67.36
CA LEU A 23 -81.62 -48.07 -66.94
C LEU A 23 -81.75 -49.23 -65.93
N LEU A 24 -80.68 -49.55 -65.19
CA LEU A 24 -80.83 -50.15 -63.87
C LEU A 24 -80.60 -49.03 -62.87
N ASP A 25 -81.63 -48.74 -62.09
CA ASP A 25 -81.53 -47.94 -60.87
C ASP A 25 -80.59 -48.73 -59.93
N GLU A 26 -79.27 -48.62 -60.16
CA GLU A 26 -78.24 -49.07 -59.24
C GLU A 26 -78.47 -48.25 -57.98
N GLY A 27 -79.24 -48.83 -57.06
CA GLY A 27 -79.78 -48.16 -55.90
C GLY A 27 -78.70 -47.31 -55.28
N GLU A 28 -78.91 -45.98 -55.34
CA GLU A 28 -78.02 -45.00 -54.75
C GLU A 28 -77.67 -45.49 -53.35
N GLY A 29 -76.42 -45.92 -53.13
CA GLY A 29 -76.00 -46.47 -51.85
C GLY A 29 -76.42 -45.52 -50.74
N GLU A 30 -76.96 -46.04 -49.64
CA GLU A 30 -77.24 -45.19 -48.49
C GLU A 30 -75.98 -45.08 -47.65
N CYS A 31 -75.60 -43.85 -47.28
CA CYS A 31 -74.33 -43.61 -46.60
C CYS A 31 -74.22 -44.39 -45.30
N PHE A 32 -75.33 -44.71 -44.61
CA PHE A 32 -75.32 -45.51 -43.38
C PHE A 32 -74.58 -46.86 -43.52
N SER A 33 -74.53 -47.42 -44.74
CA SER A 33 -73.88 -48.69 -45.06
C SER A 33 -72.41 -48.54 -45.50
N HIS A 34 -71.95 -47.30 -45.72
CA HIS A 34 -70.59 -46.98 -46.15
C HIS A 34 -69.65 -46.87 -44.94
N SER A 35 -68.46 -47.48 -45.02
CA SER A 35 -67.40 -47.36 -44.01
C SER A 35 -66.33 -46.40 -44.49
N CYS A 36 -66.09 -45.32 -43.73
CA CYS A 36 -65.12 -44.30 -44.10
C CYS A 36 -63.68 -44.85 -44.14
N GLY A 37 -62.93 -44.51 -45.19
CA GLY A 37 -61.50 -44.82 -45.32
C GLY A 37 -60.61 -44.15 -44.25
N LYS A 38 -59.34 -44.55 -44.18
CA LYS A 38 -58.37 -43.94 -43.25
C LYS A 38 -58.23 -42.43 -43.53
N GLY A 39 -58.29 -41.63 -42.47
CA GLY A 39 -58.31 -40.17 -42.57
C GLY A 39 -59.66 -39.57 -42.95
N TYR A 40 -60.74 -40.35 -42.91
CA TYR A 40 -62.11 -39.87 -43.05
C TYR A 40 -62.94 -40.26 -41.83
N ILE A 41 -63.93 -39.44 -41.48
CA ILE A 41 -64.96 -39.78 -40.50
C ILE A 41 -66.37 -39.53 -41.09
N PRO A 42 -67.43 -40.19 -40.58
CA PRO A 42 -68.79 -39.96 -41.05
C PRO A 42 -69.20 -38.49 -40.98
N LYS A 43 -69.95 -38.00 -41.97
CA LYS A 43 -70.60 -36.68 -41.90
C LYS A 43 -71.67 -36.67 -40.80
N PHE A 44 -72.04 -35.48 -40.33
CA PHE A 44 -73.09 -35.34 -39.31
C PHE A 44 -74.45 -35.92 -39.75
N ASP A 45 -74.75 -35.88 -41.05
CA ASP A 45 -75.97 -36.38 -41.69
C ASP A 45 -75.78 -37.76 -42.35
N HIS A 46 -74.78 -38.54 -41.93
CA HIS A 46 -74.40 -39.81 -42.57
C HIS A 46 -75.54 -40.84 -42.68
N ASP A 47 -76.49 -40.81 -41.76
CA ASP A 47 -77.65 -41.70 -41.68
C ASP A 47 -78.78 -41.35 -42.65
N THR A 48 -78.85 -40.10 -43.10
CA THR A 48 -79.94 -39.58 -43.97
C THR A 48 -79.45 -39.23 -45.38
N ARG A 49 -78.14 -39.36 -45.61
CA ARG A 49 -77.47 -38.98 -46.86
C ARG A 49 -77.32 -40.19 -47.78
N ARG A 50 -77.46 -39.96 -49.08
CA ARG A 50 -77.19 -40.96 -50.13
C ARG A 50 -75.79 -40.78 -50.70
N GLY A 51 -75.12 -41.89 -50.95
CA GLY A 51 -73.77 -42.01 -51.49
C GLY A 51 -73.13 -43.36 -51.17
N ASP A 52 -72.12 -43.72 -51.94
CA ASP A 52 -71.37 -44.97 -51.85
C ASP A 52 -69.84 -44.74 -51.81
N SER A 53 -69.42 -43.50 -51.54
CA SER A 53 -68.01 -43.08 -51.54
C SER A 53 -67.66 -42.18 -50.35
N ASP A 54 -66.37 -42.16 -49.99
CA ASP A 54 -65.85 -41.30 -48.91
C ASP A 54 -66.15 -39.82 -49.16
N VAL A 55 -66.13 -39.37 -50.42
CA VAL A 55 -66.43 -37.97 -50.77
C VAL A 55 -67.90 -37.63 -50.49
N GLN A 56 -68.82 -38.57 -50.77
CA GLN A 56 -70.24 -38.37 -50.58
C GLN A 56 -70.64 -38.54 -49.12
N CYS A 57 -70.16 -39.57 -48.44
CA CYS A 57 -70.62 -39.99 -47.11
C CYS A 57 -69.74 -39.48 -45.96
N CYS A 58 -68.44 -39.31 -46.20
CA CYS A 58 -67.48 -38.99 -45.16
C CYS A 58 -66.88 -37.59 -45.33
N GLN A 59 -66.27 -37.09 -44.27
CA GLN A 59 -65.53 -35.83 -44.28
C GLN A 59 -64.06 -36.12 -43.97
N PRO A 60 -63.12 -35.51 -44.72
CA PRO A 60 -61.71 -35.70 -44.49
C PRO A 60 -61.33 -35.13 -43.12
N THR A 61 -60.54 -35.88 -42.37
CA THR A 61 -59.86 -35.37 -41.19
C THR A 61 -58.55 -34.69 -41.61
N CYS A 62 -57.93 -34.01 -40.65
CA CYS A 62 -56.62 -33.39 -40.85
C CYS A 62 -55.50 -34.40 -41.20
N GLU A 63 -55.72 -35.71 -41.03
CA GLU A 63 -54.81 -36.75 -41.53
C GLU A 63 -54.58 -36.66 -43.05
N LEU A 64 -55.59 -36.21 -43.81
CA LEU A 64 -55.50 -36.07 -45.26
C LEU A 64 -55.12 -34.65 -45.70
N TYR A 65 -54.96 -33.73 -44.76
CA TYR A 65 -54.65 -32.33 -45.05
C TYR A 65 -53.13 -32.12 -45.12
N THR A 66 -52.65 -31.53 -46.23
CA THR A 66 -51.24 -31.15 -46.38
C THR A 66 -51.05 -29.70 -45.98
N CYS A 67 -50.33 -29.47 -44.87
CA CYS A 67 -49.97 -28.13 -44.43
C CYS A 67 -49.08 -27.44 -45.47
N SER A 68 -49.34 -26.15 -45.72
CA SER A 68 -48.60 -25.35 -46.69
C SER A 68 -48.14 -24.02 -46.09
N GLY A 69 -47.12 -23.41 -46.68
CA GLY A 69 -46.55 -22.14 -46.20
C GLY A 69 -45.83 -22.33 -44.86
N ASN A 70 -46.17 -21.50 -43.88
CA ASN A 70 -45.52 -21.49 -42.57
C ASN A 70 -46.24 -22.39 -41.55
N PHE A 71 -46.77 -23.53 -41.98
CA PHE A 71 -47.51 -24.46 -41.13
C PHE A 71 -46.91 -25.87 -41.19
N VAL A 72 -46.97 -26.59 -40.06
CA VAL A 72 -46.51 -27.98 -39.91
C VAL A 72 -47.65 -28.84 -39.37
N ALA A 73 -47.72 -30.09 -39.82
CA ALA A 73 -48.75 -31.02 -39.34
C ALA A 73 -48.54 -31.32 -37.85
N ASN A 74 -49.62 -31.26 -37.07
CA ASN A 74 -49.62 -31.68 -35.67
C ASN A 74 -50.38 -33.00 -35.55
N GLU A 75 -49.72 -34.03 -35.04
CA GLU A 75 -50.30 -35.36 -34.87
C GLU A 75 -51.56 -35.35 -33.97
N ALA A 76 -51.64 -34.41 -33.02
CA ALA A 76 -52.81 -34.24 -32.15
C ALA A 76 -54.08 -33.81 -32.92
N TYR A 77 -53.94 -33.20 -34.10
CA TYR A 77 -55.07 -32.75 -34.91
C TYR A 77 -55.53 -33.78 -35.93
N LYS A 78 -54.81 -34.88 -36.10
CA LYS A 78 -55.04 -35.88 -37.15
C LYS A 78 -56.48 -36.41 -37.22
N GLY A 79 -57.18 -36.52 -36.08
CA GLY A 79 -58.58 -36.93 -36.00
C GLY A 79 -59.62 -35.80 -36.15
N ASN A 80 -59.19 -34.54 -36.12
CA ASN A 80 -60.09 -33.40 -36.26
C ASN A 80 -60.58 -33.27 -37.70
N ILE A 81 -61.82 -32.81 -37.87
CA ILE A 81 -62.35 -32.43 -39.19
C ILE A 81 -61.82 -31.04 -39.52
N GLY A 82 -61.15 -30.90 -40.65
CA GLY A 82 -60.66 -29.60 -41.10
C GLY A 82 -60.16 -29.62 -42.54
N ARG A 83 -60.13 -28.44 -43.17
CA ARG A 83 -59.68 -28.25 -44.56
C ARG A 83 -58.80 -27.01 -44.73
N THR A 84 -58.34 -26.45 -43.62
CA THR A 84 -57.54 -25.22 -43.58
C THR A 84 -56.32 -25.45 -42.69
N ASN A 85 -55.26 -24.67 -42.93
CA ASN A 85 -54.05 -24.72 -42.12
C ASN A 85 -54.37 -24.43 -40.64
N GLU A 86 -55.30 -23.51 -40.37
CA GLU A 86 -55.71 -23.10 -39.03
C GLU A 86 -56.43 -24.22 -38.25
N GLN A 87 -57.10 -25.14 -38.94
CA GLN A 87 -57.82 -26.26 -38.33
C GLN A 87 -56.93 -27.49 -38.13
N CYS A 88 -55.95 -27.69 -39.03
CA CYS A 88 -55.24 -28.97 -39.16
C CYS A 88 -53.75 -28.91 -38.88
N CYS A 89 -53.18 -27.71 -38.75
CA CYS A 89 -51.75 -27.51 -38.66
C CYS A 89 -51.41 -26.55 -37.54
N ASP A 90 -50.17 -26.64 -37.06
CA ASP A 90 -49.60 -25.58 -36.24
C ASP A 90 -48.80 -24.62 -37.10
N GLN A 91 -48.95 -23.33 -36.78
CA GLN A 91 -48.08 -22.30 -37.32
C GLN A 91 -46.65 -22.60 -36.84
N THR A 92 -45.71 -22.41 -37.76
CA THR A 92 -44.28 -22.57 -37.50
C THR A 92 -43.68 -21.23 -37.12
N CYS A 93 -42.53 -21.28 -36.46
CA CYS A 93 -41.80 -20.07 -36.07
C CYS A 93 -41.38 -19.18 -37.26
N SER A 94 -41.33 -19.71 -38.49
CA SER A 94 -41.08 -18.88 -39.68
C SER A 94 -42.12 -17.77 -39.92
N ALA A 95 -43.33 -17.88 -39.33
CA ALA A 95 -44.35 -16.83 -39.40
C ALA A 95 -44.25 -15.78 -38.29
N VAL A 96 -43.48 -16.05 -37.23
CA VAL A 96 -43.37 -15.15 -36.07
C VAL A 96 -42.44 -14.00 -36.42
N LYS A 97 -42.91 -12.76 -36.23
CA LYS A 97 -42.07 -11.57 -36.30
C LYS A 97 -41.38 -11.38 -34.96
N CYS A 98 -40.06 -11.41 -34.95
CA CYS A 98 -39.30 -11.14 -33.74
C CYS A 98 -39.13 -9.64 -33.52
N PRO A 99 -39.10 -9.18 -32.25
CA PRO A 99 -38.76 -7.80 -31.93
C PRO A 99 -37.29 -7.49 -32.29
N GLU A 100 -36.93 -6.21 -32.26
CA GLU A 100 -35.54 -5.77 -32.45
C GLU A 100 -34.60 -6.50 -31.48
N GLY A 101 -33.41 -6.88 -31.97
CA GLY A 101 -32.43 -7.66 -31.19
C GLY A 101 -32.69 -9.17 -31.14
N LYS A 102 -33.80 -9.68 -31.66
CA LYS A 102 -34.13 -11.12 -31.70
C LYS A 102 -34.34 -11.66 -33.11
N LYS A 103 -34.09 -12.95 -33.31
CA LYS A 103 -34.34 -13.66 -34.58
C LYS A 103 -34.87 -15.07 -34.35
N VAL A 104 -35.53 -15.61 -35.37
CA VAL A 104 -35.90 -17.03 -35.43
C VAL A 104 -34.66 -17.83 -35.84
N PRO A 105 -34.12 -18.70 -34.96
CA PRO A 105 -33.03 -19.60 -35.29
C PRO A 105 -33.34 -20.46 -36.51
N ALA A 106 -32.32 -20.80 -37.31
CA ALA A 106 -32.52 -21.54 -38.55
C ALA A 106 -33.17 -22.92 -38.31
N ASP A 107 -32.82 -23.57 -37.21
CA ASP A 107 -33.37 -24.84 -36.73
C ASP A 107 -34.82 -24.73 -36.25
N LEU A 108 -35.22 -23.59 -35.67
CA LEU A 108 -36.60 -23.37 -35.21
C LEU A 108 -37.57 -22.96 -36.32
N LYS A 109 -37.11 -22.51 -37.50
CA LYS A 109 -37.98 -22.02 -38.58
C LYS A 109 -39.12 -22.99 -38.95
N LYS A 110 -38.89 -24.30 -38.86
CA LYS A 110 -39.87 -25.36 -39.17
C LYS A 110 -40.56 -25.95 -37.94
N SER A 111 -40.14 -25.56 -36.74
CA SER A 111 -40.72 -26.03 -35.49
C SER A 111 -42.08 -25.37 -35.25
N PRO A 112 -43.06 -26.09 -34.67
CA PRO A 112 -44.34 -25.50 -34.28
C PRO A 112 -44.11 -24.44 -33.20
N GLY A 113 -44.74 -23.29 -33.34
CA GLY A 113 -44.64 -22.18 -32.40
C GLY A 113 -45.38 -20.95 -32.92
N LYS A 114 -46.10 -20.28 -32.02
CA LYS A 114 -47.00 -19.14 -32.36
C LYS A 114 -46.58 -17.85 -31.69
N THR A 115 -45.74 -17.94 -30.66
CA THR A 115 -45.36 -16.78 -29.84
C THR A 115 -43.90 -16.40 -30.03
N GLU A 116 -43.59 -15.13 -29.79
CA GLU A 116 -42.21 -14.64 -29.76
C GLU A 116 -41.34 -15.43 -28.77
N LYS A 117 -41.90 -15.80 -27.61
CA LYS A 117 -41.17 -16.54 -26.57
C LYS A 117 -40.73 -17.94 -27.02
N GLU A 118 -41.52 -18.61 -27.85
CA GLU A 118 -41.22 -19.95 -28.37
C GLU A 118 -40.23 -19.90 -29.53
N CYS A 119 -40.31 -18.84 -30.34
CA CYS A 119 -39.71 -18.81 -31.67
C CYS A 119 -38.51 -17.87 -31.81
N CYS A 120 -38.42 -16.86 -30.97
CA CYS A 120 -37.40 -15.82 -31.06
C CYS A 120 -36.34 -16.02 -29.99
N LYS A 121 -35.08 -16.04 -30.43
CA LYS A 121 -33.90 -16.03 -29.56
C LYS A 121 -33.18 -14.71 -29.69
N ASP A 122 -32.49 -14.32 -28.62
CA ASP A 122 -31.68 -13.11 -28.60
C ASP A 122 -30.51 -13.24 -29.57
N THR A 123 -30.13 -12.13 -30.19
CA THR A 123 -28.93 -12.02 -31.03
C THR A 123 -27.79 -11.35 -30.26
N CYS A 124 -26.59 -11.34 -30.83
CA CYS A 124 -25.46 -10.66 -30.21
C CYS A 124 -25.60 -9.13 -30.11
N ASN A 125 -26.57 -8.53 -30.82
CA ASN A 125 -26.76 -7.08 -30.83
C ASN A 125 -27.00 -6.48 -29.45
N ASP A 126 -27.73 -7.21 -28.60
CA ASP A 126 -28.13 -6.75 -27.27
C ASP A 126 -27.34 -7.45 -26.15
N PHE A 127 -26.40 -8.33 -26.52
CA PHE A 127 -25.61 -9.06 -25.54
C PHE A 127 -24.53 -8.15 -24.92
N LEU A 128 -24.62 -7.93 -23.61
CA LEU A 128 -23.62 -7.14 -22.89
C LEU A 128 -22.37 -7.98 -22.61
N CYS A 129 -21.29 -7.64 -23.31
CA CYS A 129 -19.99 -8.26 -23.10
C CYS A 129 -19.47 -8.02 -21.68
N LYS A 130 -18.93 -9.09 -21.06
CA LYS A 130 -18.19 -8.99 -19.78
C LYS A 130 -17.01 -8.00 -19.88
N PRO A 131 -16.51 -7.47 -18.75
CA PRO A 131 -15.31 -6.63 -18.74
C PRO A 131 -14.16 -7.23 -19.54
N PHE A 132 -13.41 -6.36 -20.23
CA PHE A 132 -12.23 -6.71 -21.04
C PHE A 132 -12.54 -7.51 -22.31
N THR A 133 -13.80 -7.56 -22.72
CA THR A 133 -14.23 -8.11 -24.01
C THR A 133 -15.05 -7.06 -24.78
N VAL A 134 -15.05 -7.13 -26.10
CA VAL A 134 -15.84 -6.24 -26.96
C VAL A 134 -16.70 -7.05 -27.94
N PRO A 135 -17.81 -6.48 -28.45
CA PRO A 135 -18.68 -7.19 -29.40
C PRO A 135 -17.95 -7.56 -30.69
N ILE A 136 -18.13 -8.80 -31.14
CA ILE A 136 -17.67 -9.27 -32.44
C ILE A 136 -18.63 -8.72 -33.49
N GLY A 137 -18.23 -7.68 -34.22
CA GLY A 137 -19.07 -7.03 -35.23
C GLY A 137 -19.62 -7.99 -36.29
N ALA A 138 -18.87 -9.05 -36.63
CA ALA A 138 -19.31 -10.07 -37.59
C ALA A 138 -20.52 -10.89 -37.10
N ASN A 139 -20.71 -11.03 -35.78
CA ASN A 139 -21.75 -11.86 -35.18
C ASN A 139 -22.94 -11.04 -34.65
N GLN A 140 -22.92 -9.71 -34.79
CA GLN A 140 -23.90 -8.81 -34.18
C GLN A 140 -25.36 -9.19 -34.47
N HIS A 141 -25.64 -9.79 -35.63
CA HIS A 141 -26.99 -10.17 -36.04
C HIS A 141 -27.26 -11.68 -35.99
N GLU A 142 -26.36 -12.47 -35.43
CA GLU A 142 -26.49 -13.91 -35.32
C GLU A 142 -27.12 -14.31 -33.97
N VAL A 143 -27.88 -15.41 -33.99
CA VAL A 143 -28.37 -16.03 -32.75
C VAL A 143 -27.24 -16.87 -32.17
N TYR A 144 -26.92 -16.64 -30.90
CA TYR A 144 -25.89 -17.43 -30.21
C TYR A 144 -26.45 -18.77 -29.70
N PRO A 145 -25.62 -19.83 -29.65
CA PRO A 145 -26.01 -21.09 -29.01
C PRO A 145 -26.31 -20.91 -27.52
N ASP A 146 -27.27 -21.68 -26.99
CA ASP A 146 -27.64 -21.63 -25.58
C ASP A 146 -26.40 -21.93 -24.71
N GLY A 147 -26.03 -20.98 -23.84
CA GLY A 147 -24.85 -21.09 -22.95
C GLY A 147 -23.53 -20.55 -23.52
N GLU A 148 -23.47 -20.16 -24.79
CA GLU A 148 -22.22 -19.72 -25.46
C GLU A 148 -22.19 -18.23 -25.80
N ALA A 149 -23.16 -17.44 -25.31
CA ALA A 149 -23.32 -16.03 -25.65
C ALA A 149 -22.04 -15.20 -25.49
N GLN A 150 -21.28 -15.42 -24.41
CA GLN A 150 -20.05 -14.66 -24.16
C GLN A 150 -18.95 -14.94 -25.18
N SER A 151 -18.68 -16.20 -25.53
CA SER A 151 -17.63 -16.56 -26.48
C SER A 151 -18.05 -16.38 -27.93
N PHE A 152 -19.36 -16.43 -28.20
CA PHE A 152 -19.90 -16.26 -29.54
C PHE A 152 -20.07 -14.77 -29.90
N CYS A 153 -20.50 -13.93 -28.95
CA CYS A 153 -20.79 -12.52 -29.21
C CYS A 153 -19.62 -11.58 -28.88
N CYS A 154 -18.66 -12.00 -28.06
CA CYS A 154 -17.61 -11.12 -27.58
C CYS A 154 -16.22 -11.72 -27.81
N GLU A 155 -15.26 -10.87 -28.18
CA GLU A 155 -13.85 -11.22 -28.28
C GLU A 155 -13.04 -10.55 -27.17
N PRO A 156 -11.98 -11.21 -26.66
CA PRO A 156 -11.12 -10.62 -25.64
C PRO A 156 -10.36 -9.43 -26.20
N THR A 157 -10.15 -8.44 -25.34
CA THR A 157 -9.24 -7.32 -25.60
C THR A 157 -7.89 -7.56 -24.93
N CYS A 158 -6.87 -6.78 -25.28
CA CYS A 158 -5.59 -6.80 -24.59
C CYS A 158 -5.71 -6.61 -23.08
N GLN A 159 -6.74 -5.92 -22.58
CA GLN A 159 -6.96 -5.79 -21.15
C GLN A 159 -7.22 -7.13 -20.43
N ALA A 160 -7.67 -8.16 -21.16
CA ALA A 160 -7.84 -9.53 -20.65
C ALA A 160 -6.57 -10.38 -20.81
N TYR A 161 -5.54 -9.89 -21.50
CA TYR A 161 -4.35 -10.65 -21.85
C TYR A 161 -3.30 -10.62 -20.73
N THR A 162 -2.71 -11.78 -20.44
CA THR A 162 -1.59 -11.91 -19.49
C THR A 162 -0.29 -11.97 -20.27
N CYS A 163 0.55 -10.95 -20.13
CA CYS A 163 1.88 -10.90 -20.74
C CYS A 163 2.83 -11.94 -20.14
N ASP A 164 3.71 -12.50 -20.98
CA ASP A 164 4.75 -13.43 -20.54
C ASP A 164 5.83 -12.72 -19.70
N VAL A 165 5.72 -12.86 -18.37
CA VAL A 165 6.66 -12.28 -17.41
C VAL A 165 8.08 -12.84 -17.55
N ALA A 166 8.26 -14.06 -18.08
CA ALA A 166 9.59 -14.63 -18.30
C ALA A 166 10.35 -13.90 -19.43
N LYS A 167 9.62 -13.21 -20.31
CA LYS A 167 10.17 -12.34 -21.36
C LYS A 167 10.31 -10.88 -20.93
N ASN A 168 10.10 -10.56 -19.65
CA ASN A 168 10.07 -9.19 -19.13
C ASN A 168 9.07 -8.29 -19.88
N LEU A 169 7.84 -8.77 -20.04
CA LEU A 169 6.75 -8.04 -20.69
C LEU A 169 5.69 -7.61 -19.67
N THR A 170 5.11 -6.42 -19.87
CA THR A 170 3.95 -5.92 -19.12
C THR A 170 2.86 -5.43 -20.07
N LEU A 171 1.61 -5.36 -19.60
CA LEU A 171 0.49 -4.90 -20.41
C LEU A 171 0.69 -3.43 -20.78
N ASP A 172 0.54 -3.10 -22.07
CA ASP A 172 0.56 -1.72 -22.57
C ASP A 172 -0.83 -1.10 -22.38
N PRO A 173 -1.03 -0.14 -21.45
CA PRO A 173 -2.34 0.46 -21.22
C PRO A 173 -2.87 1.20 -22.44
N ALA A 174 -1.99 1.69 -23.33
CA ALA A 174 -2.38 2.36 -24.56
C ALA A 174 -2.99 1.41 -25.60
N LYS A 175 -2.82 0.09 -25.41
CA LYS A 175 -3.31 -0.95 -26.31
C LYS A 175 -4.44 -1.78 -25.70
N ALA A 176 -4.95 -1.41 -24.53
CA ALA A 176 -5.93 -2.18 -23.76
C ALA A 176 -7.17 -2.58 -24.56
N THR A 177 -7.60 -1.78 -25.54
CA THR A 177 -8.81 -2.02 -26.34
C THR A 177 -8.58 -2.80 -27.64
N LEU A 178 -7.35 -3.20 -27.97
CA LEU A 178 -7.08 -3.99 -29.18
C LEU A 178 -7.61 -5.42 -28.98
N THR A 179 -8.24 -5.99 -30.01
CA THR A 179 -8.87 -7.32 -29.96
C THR A 179 -7.95 -8.45 -30.43
N LYS A 180 -6.89 -8.12 -31.15
CA LYS A 180 -5.86 -9.09 -31.55
C LYS A 180 -4.91 -9.35 -30.37
N VAL A 181 -5.26 -10.31 -29.52
CA VAL A 181 -4.47 -10.60 -28.32
C VAL A 181 -3.19 -11.41 -28.65
N SER A 182 -2.02 -10.85 -28.36
CA SER A 182 -0.71 -11.52 -28.42
C SER A 182 0.33 -10.72 -27.62
N ASP A 183 1.49 -11.30 -27.30
CA ASP A 183 2.60 -10.59 -26.64
C ASP A 183 3.03 -9.34 -27.45
N GLU A 184 3.17 -9.48 -28.76
CA GLU A 184 3.61 -8.41 -29.67
C GLU A 184 2.57 -7.29 -29.76
N THR A 185 1.30 -7.66 -29.67
CA THR A 185 0.20 -6.71 -29.81
C THR A 185 -0.09 -6.03 -28.48
N CYS A 186 -0.24 -6.77 -27.38
CA CYS A 186 -0.76 -6.24 -26.12
C CYS A 186 0.31 -5.77 -25.14
N CYS A 187 1.54 -6.25 -25.27
CA CYS A 187 2.55 -6.04 -24.25
C CYS A 187 3.62 -5.04 -24.69
N THR A 188 4.34 -4.53 -23.70
CA THR A 188 5.55 -3.72 -23.85
C THR A 188 6.67 -4.32 -23.01
N PRO A 189 7.92 -4.21 -23.48
CA PRO A 189 9.08 -4.60 -22.69
C PRO A 189 9.16 -3.76 -21.41
N THR A 190 9.50 -4.42 -20.30
CA THR A 190 9.79 -3.75 -19.03
C THR A 190 11.29 -3.43 -18.93
N CYS A 191 11.67 -2.65 -17.92
CA CYS A 191 13.08 -2.41 -17.62
C CYS A 191 13.88 -3.70 -17.40
N GLY A 192 13.25 -4.80 -16.98
CA GLY A 192 13.90 -6.12 -16.85
C GLY A 192 14.55 -6.64 -18.14
N SER A 193 14.08 -6.22 -19.32
CA SER A 193 14.72 -6.57 -20.60
C SER A 193 15.86 -5.63 -21.01
N VAL A 194 16.08 -4.53 -20.29
CA VAL A 194 17.06 -3.51 -20.66
C VAL A 194 18.45 -3.92 -20.16
N THR A 195 19.45 -3.88 -21.03
CA THR A 195 20.86 -4.01 -20.62
C THR A 195 21.41 -2.63 -20.29
N CYS A 196 21.79 -2.41 -19.03
CA CYS A 196 22.37 -1.13 -18.60
C CYS A 196 23.84 -1.00 -19.02
N PRO A 197 24.33 0.23 -19.31
CA PRO A 197 25.74 0.48 -19.57
C PRO A 197 26.60 0.22 -18.33
N ALA A 198 27.93 0.12 -18.52
CA ALA A 198 28.86 -0.06 -17.42
C ALA A 198 28.72 1.05 -16.36
N GLY A 199 28.70 0.66 -15.08
CA GLY A 199 28.47 1.58 -13.97
C GLY A 199 27.00 1.87 -13.67
N PHE A 200 26.05 1.22 -14.36
CA PHE A 200 24.61 1.37 -14.11
C PHE A 200 23.95 0.00 -13.89
N LYS A 201 22.82 -0.02 -13.19
CA LYS A 201 21.99 -1.21 -12.99
C LYS A 201 20.52 -0.82 -12.89
N ILE A 202 19.63 -1.77 -13.19
CA ILE A 202 18.19 -1.61 -12.97
C ILE A 202 17.94 -1.58 -11.47
N HIS A 203 17.33 -0.51 -10.97
CA HIS A 203 16.88 -0.46 -9.59
C HIS A 203 15.78 -1.52 -9.38
N PRO A 204 15.81 -2.33 -8.30
CA PRO A 204 14.83 -3.40 -8.10
C PRO A 204 13.36 -2.95 -8.18
N SER A 205 13.06 -1.73 -7.74
CA SER A 205 11.70 -1.15 -7.82
C SER A 205 11.25 -0.79 -9.26
N LYS A 206 12.18 -0.73 -10.22
CA LYS A 206 11.91 -0.34 -11.61
C LYS A 206 11.80 -1.52 -12.57
N VAL A 207 12.08 -2.75 -12.15
CA VAL A 207 12.14 -3.93 -13.04
C VAL A 207 10.88 -4.15 -13.88
N ASN A 208 9.71 -3.77 -13.36
CA ASN A 208 8.41 -3.93 -14.02
C ASN A 208 7.88 -2.66 -14.69
N MET A 209 8.66 -1.57 -14.76
CA MET A 209 8.27 -0.34 -15.45
C MET A 209 8.46 -0.47 -16.96
N ASP A 210 7.64 0.23 -17.75
CA ASP A 210 7.76 0.30 -19.22
C ASP A 210 9.15 0.81 -19.63
N ALA A 211 9.86 0.03 -20.46
CA ALA A 211 11.20 0.35 -20.95
C ALA A 211 11.25 1.61 -21.84
N LYS A 212 10.12 2.06 -22.40
CA LYS A 212 10.05 3.27 -23.24
C LYS A 212 10.26 4.56 -22.45
N LYS A 213 10.18 4.52 -21.12
CA LYS A 213 10.27 5.69 -20.24
C LYS A 213 11.68 5.81 -19.63
N THR A 214 12.69 5.92 -20.47
CA THR A 214 14.11 6.38 -20.31
C THR A 214 14.91 6.30 -18.99
N ASP A 215 14.38 5.83 -17.86
CA ASP A 215 15.06 5.86 -16.55
C ASP A 215 15.21 4.45 -15.93
N CYS A 216 15.28 3.41 -16.76
CA CYS A 216 15.43 2.03 -16.29
C CYS A 216 16.76 1.79 -15.56
N CYS A 217 17.82 2.48 -16.00
CA CYS A 217 19.17 2.29 -15.51
C CYS A 217 19.53 3.45 -14.59
N GLU A 218 19.93 3.11 -13.37
CA GLU A 218 20.44 4.05 -12.38
C GLU A 218 21.93 3.80 -12.15
N PRO A 219 22.72 4.85 -11.86
CA PRO A 219 24.14 4.71 -11.57
C PRO A 219 24.37 3.83 -10.34
N LEU A 220 25.47 3.09 -10.36
CA LEU A 220 26.00 2.37 -9.22
C LEU A 220 26.83 3.32 -8.36
N CYS A 221 26.91 3.05 -7.06
CA CYS A 221 27.75 3.81 -6.16
C CYS A 221 29.25 3.78 -6.53
N SER A 222 29.71 2.80 -7.29
CA SER A 222 31.06 2.78 -7.86
C SER A 222 31.36 3.93 -8.83
N SER A 223 30.32 4.58 -9.36
CA SER A 223 30.43 5.76 -10.23
C SER A 223 30.22 7.08 -9.48
N HIS A 224 29.81 7.04 -8.21
CA HIS A 224 29.53 8.22 -7.41
C HIS A 224 30.80 8.80 -6.78
N THR A 225 30.95 10.12 -6.81
CA THR A 225 32.05 10.83 -6.13
C THR A 225 31.51 11.49 -4.87
N CYS A 226 32.03 11.08 -3.72
CA CYS A 226 31.57 11.59 -2.43
C CYS A 226 31.92 13.07 -2.25
N SER A 227 31.01 13.85 -1.67
CA SER A 227 31.26 15.24 -1.31
C SER A 227 32.29 15.39 -0.18
N ALA A 228 32.74 16.62 0.10
CA ALA A 228 33.63 16.91 1.21
C ALA A 228 33.05 16.43 2.55
N GLY A 229 33.89 15.80 3.38
CA GLY A 229 33.47 15.16 4.63
C GLY A 229 32.78 13.80 4.47
N TRP A 230 32.85 13.19 3.30
CA TRP A 230 32.38 11.84 3.04
C TRP A 230 33.46 11.01 2.37
N VAL A 231 33.43 9.70 2.58
CA VAL A 231 34.33 8.73 1.93
C VAL A 231 33.52 7.61 1.31
N ALA A 232 34.00 7.03 0.21
CA ALA A 232 33.27 5.99 -0.51
C ALA A 232 33.03 4.77 0.39
N ASP A 233 31.79 4.28 0.42
CA ASP A 233 31.45 3.06 1.13
C ASP A 233 31.81 1.85 0.26
N VAL A 234 32.96 1.24 0.54
CA VAL A 234 33.45 0.08 -0.22
C VAL A 234 32.51 -1.13 -0.16
N THR A 235 31.61 -1.18 0.82
CA THR A 235 30.62 -2.26 0.93
C THR A 235 29.42 -2.05 0.01
N LYS A 236 29.22 -0.82 -0.49
CA LYS A 236 28.07 -0.43 -1.33
C LYS A 236 28.42 -0.19 -2.79
N VAL A 237 29.63 -0.54 -3.25
CA VAL A 237 30.08 -0.30 -4.64
C VAL A 237 29.13 -0.81 -5.73
N ALA A 238 28.39 -1.89 -5.47
CA ALA A 238 27.41 -2.47 -6.40
C ALA A 238 25.95 -2.10 -6.07
N ALA A 239 25.72 -1.24 -5.07
CA ALA A 239 24.42 -0.69 -4.77
C ALA A 239 24.05 0.36 -5.81
N VAL A 240 22.74 0.49 -6.06
CA VAL A 240 22.19 1.48 -6.97
C VAL A 240 21.98 2.79 -6.19
N GLY A 241 22.50 3.90 -6.72
CA GLY A 241 22.41 5.22 -6.11
C GLY A 241 23.48 6.19 -6.61
N ASN A 242 23.24 7.48 -6.39
CA ASN A 242 24.13 8.59 -6.75
C ASN A 242 24.13 9.73 -5.71
N THR A 243 23.86 9.39 -4.45
CA THR A 243 23.85 10.34 -3.34
C THR A 243 24.83 9.90 -2.27
N ASP A 244 25.34 10.85 -1.49
CA ASP A 244 26.31 10.56 -0.44
C ASP A 244 25.71 9.65 0.64
N GLU A 245 24.44 9.85 0.97
CA GLU A 245 23.72 9.04 1.97
C GLU A 245 23.62 7.57 1.54
N VAL A 246 23.50 7.33 0.23
CA VAL A 246 23.40 5.97 -0.31
C VAL A 246 24.80 5.38 -0.49
N CYS A 247 25.73 6.13 -1.07
CA CYS A 247 26.99 5.59 -1.61
C CYS A 247 28.23 5.83 -0.75
N CYS A 248 28.15 6.69 0.25
CA CYS A 248 29.29 7.14 1.05
C CYS A 248 29.06 6.93 2.55
N GLN A 249 30.12 7.10 3.31
CA GLN A 249 30.14 7.12 4.77
C GLN A 249 30.57 8.51 5.24
N ARG A 250 29.87 9.04 6.24
CA ARG A 250 30.21 10.33 6.85
C ARG A 250 31.55 10.21 7.58
N THR A 251 32.40 11.22 7.39
CA THR A 251 33.57 11.40 8.25
C THR A 251 33.24 12.34 9.40
N CYS A 252 34.12 12.37 10.40
CA CYS A 252 34.02 13.30 11.51
C CYS A 252 34.16 14.79 11.10
N GLU A 253 34.53 15.08 9.86
CA GLU A 253 34.60 16.45 9.33
C GLU A 253 33.21 17.09 9.24
N VAL A 254 32.17 16.33 8.91
CA VAL A 254 30.77 16.81 8.83
C VAL A 254 29.92 16.33 10.00
N PHE A 255 30.54 15.69 10.99
CA PHE A 255 29.87 15.31 12.22
C PHE A 255 29.72 16.53 13.15
N GLN A 256 28.55 16.68 13.75
CA GLN A 256 28.25 17.75 14.69
C GLN A 256 28.22 17.17 16.10
N CYS A 257 29.17 17.61 16.93
CA CYS A 257 29.28 17.17 18.31
C CYS A 257 28.08 17.59 19.14
N SER A 258 27.62 16.71 20.03
CA SER A 258 26.58 17.01 21.02
C SER A 258 27.06 18.00 22.09
N SER A 259 26.14 18.47 22.94
CA SER A 259 26.48 19.38 24.04
C SER A 259 27.53 18.78 24.99
N GLY A 260 28.56 19.57 25.33
CA GLY A 260 29.68 19.13 26.15
C GLY A 260 30.74 18.33 25.41
N TRP A 261 30.75 18.39 24.07
CA TRP A 261 31.77 17.79 23.22
C TRP A 261 32.24 18.82 22.19
N ALA A 262 33.55 18.83 21.93
CA ALA A 262 34.19 19.67 20.94
C ALA A 262 34.76 18.83 19.80
N LYS A 263 34.84 19.42 18.59
CA LYS A 263 35.31 18.73 17.39
C LYS A 263 36.74 18.25 17.53
N ASN A 264 36.99 16.98 17.24
CA ASN A 264 38.34 16.42 17.21
C ASN A 264 38.97 16.63 15.81
N SER A 265 39.80 17.66 15.68
CA SER A 265 40.47 17.99 14.41
C SER A 265 41.39 16.88 13.89
N VAL A 266 41.95 16.06 14.78
CA VAL A 266 42.79 14.91 14.42
C VAL A 266 41.96 13.78 13.83
N ALA A 267 40.72 13.60 14.30
CA ALA A 267 39.81 12.57 13.81
C ALA A 267 39.00 13.00 12.57
N ALA A 268 39.18 14.21 12.03
CA ALA A 268 38.32 14.77 10.98
C ALA A 268 38.15 13.84 9.76
N LYS A 269 39.17 13.06 9.39
CA LYS A 269 39.13 12.12 8.26
C LYS A 269 38.65 10.71 8.62
N ASN A 270 38.45 10.41 9.89
CA ASN A 270 37.95 9.11 10.32
C ASN A 270 36.47 8.98 9.97
N ILE A 271 36.05 7.77 9.62
CA ILE A 271 34.63 7.43 9.50
C ILE A 271 34.05 7.38 10.92
N GLY A 272 32.97 8.12 11.14
CA GLY A 272 32.35 8.20 12.46
C GLY A 272 30.99 8.88 12.43
N VAL A 273 30.10 8.40 13.30
CA VAL A 273 28.70 8.85 13.39
C VAL A 273 28.28 9.12 14.83
N ASP A 274 29.24 9.18 15.76
CA ASP A 274 29.01 9.40 17.19
C ASP A 274 30.08 10.30 17.82
N ASP A 275 29.74 10.86 18.99
CA ASP A 275 30.62 11.76 19.74
C ASP A 275 31.94 11.10 20.16
N PRO A 276 31.97 9.87 20.72
CA PRO A 276 33.23 9.25 21.12
C PRO A 276 34.24 9.05 19.99
N THR A 277 33.75 8.85 18.75
CA THR A 277 34.61 8.69 17.57
C THR A 277 35.08 10.05 17.03
N CYS A 278 34.20 11.04 17.00
CA CYS A 278 34.43 12.28 16.24
C CYS A 278 34.76 13.51 17.08
N CYS A 279 34.58 13.43 18.39
CA CYS A 279 34.67 14.56 19.28
C CYS A 279 35.56 14.26 20.49
N LEU A 280 35.95 15.30 21.20
CA LEU A 280 36.61 15.22 22.49
C LEU A 280 35.66 15.82 23.53
N PRO A 281 35.47 15.19 24.70
CA PRO A 281 34.59 15.73 25.71
C PRO A 281 35.17 17.03 26.26
N GLU A 282 34.29 17.99 26.47
CA GLU A 282 34.59 19.24 27.16
C GLU A 282 34.49 19.01 28.67
N CYS A 283 35.12 19.89 29.44
CA CYS A 283 35.15 19.79 30.89
C CYS A 283 33.78 19.79 31.55
N SER A 284 32.72 20.30 30.90
CA SER A 284 31.34 20.17 31.39
C SER A 284 30.92 18.72 31.62
N GLN A 285 31.45 17.77 30.84
CA GLN A 285 31.22 16.32 31.02
C GLN A 285 32.02 15.75 32.19
N TYR A 286 33.10 16.42 32.59
CA TYR A 286 33.97 15.99 33.69
C TYR A 286 33.57 16.60 35.03
N GLN A 287 32.93 17.77 35.05
CA GLN A 287 32.56 18.48 36.29
C GLN A 287 31.83 17.65 37.35
N PRO A 288 30.88 16.76 37.01
CA PRO A 288 30.23 15.91 38.01
C PRO A 288 31.18 14.92 38.70
N LYS A 289 32.38 14.70 38.14
CA LYS A 289 33.44 13.83 38.66
C LYS A 289 34.50 14.61 39.46
N CYS A 290 34.33 15.92 39.66
CA CYS A 290 35.16 16.68 40.58
C CYS A 290 34.84 16.21 42.02
N GLU A 291 35.72 15.39 42.58
CA GLU A 291 35.58 14.83 43.93
C GLU A 291 36.77 15.22 44.82
N GLY A 292 36.59 15.04 46.14
CA GLY A 292 37.62 15.34 47.14
C GLY A 292 37.91 16.83 47.21
N ASP A 293 39.13 17.19 46.88
CA ASP A 293 39.63 18.56 47.01
C ASP A 293 39.48 19.41 45.74
N TYR A 294 38.63 18.95 44.82
CA TYR A 294 38.32 19.63 43.58
C TYR A 294 36.82 19.91 43.50
N ALA A 295 36.47 21.11 43.04
CA ALA A 295 35.11 21.53 42.76
C ALA A 295 34.93 21.84 41.27
N PRO A 296 33.68 21.78 40.74
CA PRO A 296 33.39 22.18 39.37
C PRO A 296 33.93 23.57 39.04
N ASN A 297 34.54 23.72 37.86
CA ASN A 297 35.03 25.00 37.34
C ASN A 297 34.19 25.47 36.15
N PRO A 298 33.13 26.28 36.35
CA PRO A 298 32.25 26.73 35.27
C PRO A 298 32.99 27.46 34.14
N ASP A 299 34.09 28.13 34.46
CA ASP A 299 34.90 28.88 33.50
C ASP A 299 35.62 27.97 32.51
N ALA A 300 35.88 26.72 32.90
CA ALA A 300 36.52 25.71 32.04
C ALA A 300 35.51 24.90 31.23
N ASN A 301 34.20 25.15 31.32
CA ASN A 301 33.16 24.27 30.74
C ASN A 301 33.36 23.93 29.26
N LYS A 302 33.86 24.88 28.46
CA LYS A 302 34.09 24.73 27.01
C LYS A 302 35.52 24.29 26.66
N THR A 303 36.34 24.02 27.65
CA THR A 303 37.72 23.56 27.45
C THR A 303 37.69 22.06 27.19
N VAL A 304 38.45 21.60 26.19
CA VAL A 304 38.67 20.17 25.96
C VAL A 304 39.56 19.61 27.06
N GLY A 305 39.08 18.59 27.77
CA GLY A 305 39.80 17.99 28.88
C GLY A 305 39.00 16.90 29.59
N GLN A 306 39.71 15.99 30.25
CA GLN A 306 39.13 14.89 31.02
C GLN A 306 39.86 14.64 32.34
N THR A 307 40.54 15.65 32.87
CA THR A 307 41.29 15.52 34.13
C THR A 307 40.83 16.58 35.10
N ALA A 308 40.89 16.26 36.40
CA ALA A 308 40.51 17.19 37.46
C ALA A 308 41.33 18.48 37.42
N ASP A 309 42.62 18.39 37.09
CA ASP A 309 43.49 19.57 36.98
C ASP A 309 43.10 20.54 35.85
N VAL A 310 42.48 20.04 34.79
CA VAL A 310 42.05 20.86 33.64
C VAL A 310 40.62 21.35 33.83
N CYS A 311 39.76 20.51 34.42
CA CYS A 311 38.31 20.70 34.40
C CYS A 311 37.69 21.12 35.73
N CYS A 312 38.44 21.02 36.82
CA CYS A 312 38.02 21.39 38.16
C CYS A 312 38.89 22.51 38.72
N LYS A 313 38.42 23.19 39.76
CA LYS A 313 39.20 24.12 40.58
C LYS A 313 39.51 23.45 41.90
N LYS A 314 40.72 23.67 42.43
CA LYS A 314 41.08 23.22 43.78
C LYS A 314 40.20 23.94 44.81
N THR A 315 39.80 23.23 45.85
CA THR A 315 39.16 23.83 47.03
C THR A 315 40.21 24.18 48.08
N CYS A 316 39.84 24.94 49.10
CA CYS A 316 40.76 25.27 50.19
C CYS A 316 41.23 24.05 51.00
N SER A 317 40.64 22.86 50.80
CA SER A 317 41.11 21.62 51.43
C SER A 317 42.55 21.25 51.02
N LEU A 318 42.99 21.64 49.82
CA LEU A 318 44.37 21.47 49.36
C LEU A 318 45.23 22.73 49.45
N TYR A 319 44.68 23.83 49.98
CA TYR A 319 45.46 25.05 50.06
C TYR A 319 46.44 24.96 51.24
N ALA A 320 47.73 25.13 50.94
CA ALA A 320 48.77 25.22 51.95
C ALA A 320 48.89 26.69 52.39
N CYS A 321 48.45 26.97 53.61
CA CYS A 321 48.56 28.30 54.19
C CYS A 321 50.01 28.70 54.40
N SER A 322 50.30 29.99 54.20
CA SER A 322 51.61 30.57 54.51
C SER A 322 51.90 30.52 56.02
N ASP A 323 53.18 30.60 56.40
CA ASP A 323 53.60 30.60 57.81
C ASP A 323 52.81 31.60 58.67
N GLY A 324 52.28 31.13 59.80
CA GLY A 324 51.44 31.92 60.70
C GLY A 324 49.94 31.97 60.34
N SER A 325 49.53 31.33 59.24
CA SER A 325 48.13 31.15 58.85
C SER A 325 47.71 29.67 58.92
N ILE A 326 46.42 29.41 59.13
CA ILE A 326 45.81 28.08 59.13
C ILE A 326 44.58 28.07 58.22
N ASN A 327 44.16 26.89 57.76
CA ASN A 327 42.95 26.75 56.96
C ASN A 327 41.72 27.13 57.80
N ILE A 328 40.83 27.93 57.21
CA ILE A 328 39.54 28.27 57.82
C ILE A 328 38.75 26.95 57.99
N PRO A 329 38.29 26.59 59.21
CA PRO A 329 37.72 25.27 59.50
C PRO A 329 36.59 24.82 58.57
N ASP A 330 35.77 25.78 58.11
CA ASP A 330 34.61 25.54 57.24
C ASP A 330 34.84 25.90 55.77
N ALA A 331 36.04 26.37 55.40
CA ALA A 331 36.36 26.73 54.01
C ALA A 331 36.70 25.52 53.12
N LYS A 332 36.64 24.29 53.65
CA LYS A 332 37.04 23.08 52.91
C LYS A 332 36.36 22.90 51.56
N SER A 333 35.12 23.38 51.42
CA SER A 333 34.34 23.35 50.16
C SER A 333 34.40 24.66 49.36
N VAL A 334 35.11 25.69 49.86
CA VAL A 334 35.25 26.97 49.19
C VAL A 334 36.21 26.81 48.01
N VAL A 335 35.71 27.21 46.83
CA VAL A 335 36.46 27.21 45.59
C VAL A 335 37.30 28.48 45.53
N ALA A 336 38.53 28.39 46.02
CA ALA A 336 39.44 29.51 46.07
C ALA A 336 40.88 29.07 45.83
N SER A 337 41.71 30.03 45.45
CA SER A 337 43.12 29.78 45.08
C SER A 337 44.09 30.73 45.74
N THR A 338 43.63 31.53 46.71
CA THR A 338 44.43 32.54 47.37
C THR A 338 44.43 32.37 48.90
N ASN A 339 45.50 32.82 49.54
CA ASN A 339 45.68 32.69 50.98
C ASN A 339 44.62 33.49 51.75
N GLY A 340 44.14 34.61 51.21
CA GLY A 340 43.10 35.42 51.87
C GLY A 340 41.69 34.80 51.84
N GLU A 341 41.46 33.82 50.97
CA GLU A 341 40.17 33.14 50.84
C GLU A 341 40.13 31.79 51.58
N CYS A 342 41.29 31.12 51.68
CA CYS A 342 41.40 29.79 52.28
C CYS A 342 41.97 29.77 53.69
N CYS A 343 42.72 30.81 54.04
CA CYS A 343 43.48 30.85 55.27
C CYS A 343 43.10 32.05 56.13
N GLU A 344 43.22 31.85 57.42
CA GLU A 344 43.11 32.87 58.45
C GLU A 344 44.34 32.81 59.37
N ASP A 345 44.54 33.82 60.20
CA ASP A 345 45.64 33.83 61.16
C ASP A 345 45.50 32.66 62.16
N ALA A 346 46.62 32.02 62.50
CA ALA A 346 46.65 30.87 63.41
C ALA A 346 46.06 31.14 64.80
N ARG A 347 45.92 32.42 65.19
CA ARG A 347 45.31 32.83 66.47
C ARG A 347 43.77 32.87 66.42
N CYS A 348 43.15 32.82 65.24
CA CYS A 348 41.69 32.94 65.08
C CYS A 348 40.87 31.85 65.78
N PRO A 349 41.24 30.55 65.80
CA PRO A 349 40.48 29.54 66.53
C PRO A 349 40.45 29.77 68.04
N THR A 350 41.52 30.34 68.60
CA THR A 350 41.55 30.72 70.02
C THR A 350 40.64 31.91 70.26
N PHE A 351 40.59 32.87 69.32
CA PHE A 351 39.75 34.04 69.44
C PHE A 351 38.25 33.69 69.36
N ARG A 352 37.83 32.83 68.41
CA ARG A 352 36.42 32.39 68.26
C ARG A 352 35.84 31.66 69.48
N LYS A 353 36.69 31.10 70.35
CA LYS A 353 36.26 30.43 71.59
C LYS A 353 36.07 31.40 72.76
N LYS A 354 36.44 32.67 72.60
CA LYS A 354 36.31 33.68 73.65
C LYS A 354 34.90 34.27 73.65
N THR A 355 34.43 34.66 74.83
CA THR A 355 33.13 35.31 75.02
C THR A 355 33.30 36.83 75.05
N GLU A 356 32.36 37.56 74.43
CA GLU A 356 32.39 39.03 74.44
C GLU A 356 31.97 39.57 75.82
N VAL A 357 32.78 40.46 76.41
CA VAL A 357 32.46 41.18 77.64
C VAL A 357 32.18 42.66 77.37
N LYS A 358 31.08 43.16 77.94
CA LYS A 358 30.61 44.55 77.71
C LYS A 358 31.29 45.57 78.62
N ASP A 359 31.64 45.16 79.84
CA ASP A 359 32.17 46.05 80.89
C ASP A 359 33.72 46.07 80.93
N GLY A 360 34.35 45.57 79.89
CA GLY A 360 35.81 45.48 79.75
C GLY A 360 36.46 44.35 80.56
N CYS A 361 37.77 44.18 80.37
CA CYS A 361 38.50 43.05 80.93
C CYS A 361 38.72 43.15 82.45
N ASN A 362 38.76 44.35 83.03
CA ASN A 362 39.31 44.61 84.38
C ASN A 362 38.56 43.92 85.54
N HIS A 363 37.33 43.48 85.34
CA HIS A 363 36.48 42.88 86.38
C HIS A 363 36.47 41.35 86.36
N LEU A 364 37.13 40.73 85.38
CA LEU A 364 37.12 39.28 85.21
C LEU A 364 38.07 38.61 86.19
N GLY A 365 37.65 37.46 86.73
CA GLY A 365 38.54 36.57 87.47
C GLY A 365 39.62 35.99 86.56
N LYS A 366 40.68 35.43 87.15
CA LYS A 366 41.82 34.85 86.40
C LYS A 366 41.39 33.86 85.32
N ASP A 367 40.46 32.97 85.64
CA ASP A 367 40.00 31.90 84.74
C ASP A 367 39.06 32.43 83.64
N GLU A 368 38.33 33.51 83.92
CA GLU A 368 37.45 34.16 82.97
C GLU A 368 38.25 35.05 82.01
N CYS A 369 39.29 35.71 82.51
CA CYS A 369 40.08 36.68 81.75
C CYS A 369 40.62 36.10 80.43
N GLU A 370 41.22 34.91 80.47
CA GLU A 370 41.79 34.29 79.26
C GLU A 370 40.73 33.74 78.28
N ASN A 371 39.46 33.68 78.69
CA ASN A 371 38.36 33.16 77.89
C ASN A 371 37.42 34.26 77.38
N ASN A 372 37.77 35.52 77.56
CA ASN A 372 36.94 36.65 77.13
C ASN A 372 37.70 37.62 76.22
N TYR A 373 36.94 38.41 75.48
CA TYR A 373 37.43 39.52 74.67
C TYR A 373 36.46 40.70 74.78
N MET A 374 36.92 41.90 74.44
CA MET A 374 36.06 43.09 74.39
C MET A 374 36.16 43.79 73.05
N LYS A 375 35.09 44.47 72.64
CA LYS A 375 35.08 45.30 71.43
C LYS A 375 35.33 46.75 71.80
N LEU A 376 36.34 47.38 71.20
CA LEU A 376 36.63 48.80 71.37
C LEU A 376 36.59 49.52 70.03
N LYS A 377 35.95 50.69 70.02
CA LYS A 377 35.96 51.56 68.85
C LYS A 377 37.31 52.27 68.76
N ASN A 378 38.09 51.92 67.74
CA ASN A 378 39.35 52.58 67.43
C ASN A 378 39.07 53.96 66.85
N THR A 379 39.43 55.01 67.58
CA THR A 379 39.15 56.39 67.21
C THR A 379 39.96 56.87 66.00
N ALA A 380 41.10 56.24 65.71
CA ALA A 380 41.94 56.59 64.57
C ALA A 380 41.40 56.01 63.25
N THR A 381 40.90 54.77 63.27
CA THR A 381 40.38 54.09 62.08
C THR A 381 38.85 54.16 61.94
N ASN A 382 38.16 54.60 63.00
CA ASN A 382 36.71 54.56 63.16
C ASN A 382 36.11 53.14 63.02
N LYS A 383 36.93 52.09 63.16
CA LYS A 383 36.51 50.68 63.16
C LYS A 383 36.37 50.15 64.59
N THR A 384 35.60 49.09 64.76
CA THR A 384 35.53 48.35 66.02
C THR A 384 36.56 47.24 65.98
N ASP A 385 37.54 47.29 66.88
CA ASP A 385 38.54 46.25 67.04
C ASP A 385 38.15 45.33 68.20
N SER A 386 38.25 44.02 68.00
CA SER A 386 38.11 43.06 69.09
C SER A 386 39.47 42.85 69.75
N LEU A 387 39.54 42.92 71.08
CA LEU A 387 40.76 42.82 71.86
C LEU A 387 40.63 41.69 72.88
N ALA A 388 41.52 40.72 72.82
CA ALA A 388 41.56 39.62 73.78
C ALA A 388 41.97 40.14 75.17
N CYS A 389 41.27 39.66 76.20
CA CYS A 389 41.68 39.85 77.58
C CYS A 389 42.84 38.88 77.92
N LYS A 390 43.76 39.31 78.79
CA LYS A 390 44.89 38.53 79.32
C LYS A 390 45.13 38.87 80.78
N TRP A 391 45.43 37.86 81.60
CA TRP A 391 45.76 38.06 83.00
C TRP A 391 47.19 38.60 83.13
N ALA A 392 47.36 39.73 83.82
CA ALA A 392 48.66 40.30 84.11
C ALA A 392 49.27 39.67 85.38
N ASP A 393 50.59 39.59 85.45
CA ASP A 393 51.32 39.03 86.60
C ASP A 393 51.03 39.78 87.92
N PHE A 394 50.53 41.02 87.82
CA PHE A 394 50.14 41.86 88.95
C PHE A 394 48.72 41.58 89.50
N GLY A 395 48.06 40.51 89.06
CA GLY A 395 46.82 40.03 89.68
C GLY A 395 45.55 40.72 89.19
N PHE A 396 45.55 41.28 87.98
CA PHE A 396 44.36 41.82 87.34
C PHE A 396 44.31 41.47 85.85
N CYS A 397 43.11 41.48 85.28
CA CYS A 397 42.87 41.20 83.87
C CYS A 397 42.98 42.49 83.03
N GLN A 398 43.71 42.45 81.91
CA GLN A 398 43.90 43.62 81.02
C GLN A 398 43.66 43.26 79.56
N VAL A 399 43.42 44.27 78.72
CA VAL A 399 43.42 44.11 77.25
C VAL A 399 44.84 43.84 76.77
N ASN A 400 44.99 42.90 75.83
CA ASN A 400 46.30 42.45 75.37
C ASN A 400 46.45 42.55 73.85
N ALA A 401 45.92 41.57 73.13
CA ALA A 401 46.16 41.43 71.69
C ALA A 401 44.91 41.79 70.90
N LEU A 402 45.10 42.56 69.81
CA LEU A 402 44.11 42.74 68.76
C LEU A 402 43.78 41.39 68.14
N GLU A 403 42.50 41.17 67.87
CA GLU A 403 42.04 40.13 66.98
C GLU A 403 42.81 40.26 65.65
N PRO A 404 43.39 39.15 65.16
CA PRO A 404 44.05 39.18 63.86
C PRO A 404 43.13 39.73 62.78
N ALA A 405 43.67 40.55 61.89
CA ALA A 405 42.94 40.92 60.69
C ALA A 405 42.61 39.64 59.91
N ASN A 406 41.34 39.45 59.56
CA ASN A 406 40.80 38.33 58.76
C ASN A 406 40.49 37.03 59.52
N CYS A 407 40.09 37.08 60.80
CA CYS A 407 39.38 35.93 61.36
C CYS A 407 38.01 35.80 60.67
N ALA A 408 37.77 34.66 60.01
CA ALA A 408 36.45 34.36 59.46
C ALA A 408 35.49 34.13 60.65
N GLU A 409 34.40 34.90 60.68
CA GLU A 409 33.32 34.75 61.67
C GLU A 409 32.56 33.44 61.50
#